data_AF-A0A0Q9KPN5-F1
#
_entry.id   AF-A0A0Q9KPN5-F1
#
_cell.length_a   1.000
_cell.length_b   1.000
_cell.length_c   1.000
_cell.angle_alpha   90.00
_cell.angle_beta   90.00
_cell.angle_gamma   90.00
#
_symmetry.space_group_name_H-M   'P 1'
#
loop_
_entity.id
_entity.type
_entity.pdbx_description
1 polymer ?
#
loop_
_entity_poly.entity_id
_entity_poly.type
_entity_poly.pdbx_seq_one_letter_code
_entity_poly.pdbx_strand_id
1 'polypeptide(L)'
;MGNQNIAVGSGAIAKSAGVVDQARTDLKARLNTLQGQMEQVKAHWEGAGAGAFQNVQNAWTVQAKDLVDILDHFRENLISNDKQYTSDDQMSSDLLSKYSAQMGGK
;
A
#
# COMPACT_ATOMS: atom_id res chain seq x y z
N MET A 1 13.24 -14.71 -25.31
CA MET A 1 12.91 -15.08 -23.90
C MET A 1 12.58 -13.85 -23.02
N GLY A 2 12.20 -12.69 -23.58
CA GLY A 2 11.88 -11.47 -22.80
C GLY A 2 10.45 -11.42 -22.25
N ASN A 3 9.44 -11.74 -23.08
CA ASN A 3 8.02 -11.61 -22.69
C ASN A 3 7.58 -12.49 -21.51
N GLN A 4 8.19 -13.66 -21.31
CA GLN A 4 7.77 -14.56 -20.22
C GLN A 4 8.25 -14.08 -18.85
N ASN A 5 9.41 -13.44 -18.75
CA ASN A 5 9.88 -12.88 -17.48
C ASN A 5 9.07 -11.63 -17.06
N ILE A 6 8.62 -10.82 -18.02
CA ILE A 6 7.79 -9.62 -17.76
C ILE A 6 6.41 -10.00 -17.23
N ALA A 7 5.72 -10.95 -17.88
CA ALA A 7 4.41 -11.42 -17.43
C ALA A 7 4.47 -12.10 -16.06
N VAL A 8 5.56 -12.79 -15.76
CA VAL A 8 5.82 -13.37 -14.43
C VAL A 8 6.09 -12.28 -13.39
N GLY A 9 6.80 -11.20 -13.76
CA GLY A 9 7.06 -10.04 -12.91
C GLY A 9 5.80 -9.24 -12.55
N SER A 10 4.98 -8.87 -13.53
CA SER A 10 3.74 -8.10 -13.26
C SER A 10 2.72 -8.92 -12.47
N GLY A 11 2.61 -10.23 -12.71
CA GLY A 11 1.76 -11.13 -11.93
C GLY A 11 2.18 -11.23 -10.47
N ALA A 12 3.49 -11.23 -10.19
CA ALA A 12 4.03 -11.22 -8.84
C ALA A 12 3.75 -9.88 -8.13
N ILE A 13 3.91 -8.75 -8.84
CA ILE A 13 3.63 -7.41 -8.30
C ILE A 13 2.14 -7.26 -7.98
N ALA A 14 1.24 -7.61 -8.91
CA ALA A 14 -0.20 -7.55 -8.68
C ALA A 14 -0.65 -8.41 -7.49
N LYS A 15 -0.07 -9.61 -7.34
CA LYS A 15 -0.34 -10.47 -6.19
C LYS A 15 0.15 -9.85 -4.88
N SER A 16 1.36 -9.27 -4.89
CA SER A 16 1.91 -8.59 -3.71
C SER A 16 1.08 -7.37 -3.31
N ALA A 17 0.61 -6.57 -4.28
CA ALA A 17 -0.28 -5.44 -4.04
C ALA A 17 -1.60 -5.88 -3.39
N GLY A 18 -2.17 -7.01 -3.83
CA GLY A 18 -3.37 -7.58 -3.21
C GLY A 18 -3.15 -8.02 -1.75
N VAL A 19 -2.02 -8.67 -1.45
CA VAL A 19 -1.66 -9.05 -0.08
C VAL A 19 -1.49 -7.82 0.82
N VAL A 20 -0.87 -6.77 0.29
CA VAL A 20 -0.66 -5.51 1.01
C VAL A 20 -1.98 -4.80 1.28
N ASP A 21 -2.90 -4.77 0.31
CA ASP A 21 -4.20 -4.13 0.51
C ASP A 21 -5.07 -4.88 1.52
N GLN A 22 -4.98 -6.22 1.52
CA GLN A 22 -5.62 -7.05 2.55
C GLN A 22 -5.04 -6.76 3.93
N ALA A 23 -3.72 -6.80 4.08
CA ALA A 23 -3.05 -6.54 5.35
C ALA A 23 -3.37 -5.13 5.89
N ARG A 24 -3.44 -4.14 5.01
CA ARG A 24 -3.87 -2.77 5.34
C ARG A 24 -5.31 -2.72 5.82
N THR A 25 -6.22 -3.41 5.14
CA THR A 25 -7.64 -3.46 5.52
C THR A 25 -7.81 -4.08 6.90
N ASP A 26 -7.13 -5.21 7.14
CA ASP A 26 -7.15 -5.90 8.42
C ASP A 26 -6.58 -5.03 9.55
N LEU A 27 -5.49 -4.31 9.25
CA LEU A 27 -4.86 -3.41 10.21
C LEU A 27 -5.75 -2.21 10.54
N LYS A 28 -6.39 -1.58 9.54
CA LYS A 28 -7.38 -0.51 9.76
C LYS A 28 -8.55 -1.00 10.63
N ALA A 29 -9.05 -2.21 10.39
CA ALA A 29 -10.11 -2.81 11.20
C ALA A 29 -9.68 -3.03 12.67
N ARG A 30 -8.45 -3.49 12.89
CA ARG A 30 -7.88 -3.67 14.25
C ARG A 30 -7.70 -2.34 14.97
N LEU A 31 -7.20 -1.32 14.27
CA LEU A 31 -7.03 0.03 14.83
C LEU A 31 -8.37 0.61 15.28
N ASN A 32 -9.41 0.51 14.45
CA ASN A 32 -10.77 0.96 14.78
C ASN A 32 -11.35 0.17 15.96
N THR A 33 -11.10 -1.14 16.01
CA THR A 33 -11.53 -1.99 17.13
C THR A 33 -10.90 -1.54 18.43
N LEU A 34 -9.58 -1.32 18.43
CA LEU A 34 -8.87 -0.88 19.64
C LEU A 34 -9.33 0.52 20.07
N GLN A 35 -9.57 1.42 19.12
CA GLN A 35 -10.12 2.74 19.41
C GLN A 35 -11.49 2.64 20.11
N GLY A 36 -12.40 1.80 19.61
CA GLY A 36 -13.70 1.58 20.25
C GLY A 36 -13.58 0.97 21.66
N GLN A 37 -12.63 0.05 21.87
CA GLN A 37 -12.33 -0.49 23.20
C GLN A 37 -11.79 0.59 24.15
N MET A 38 -10.90 1.46 23.66
CA MET A 38 -10.38 2.58 24.45
C MET A 38 -11.49 3.57 24.84
N GLU A 39 -12.44 3.84 23.94
CA GLU A 39 -13.60 4.69 24.24
C GLU A 39 -14.53 4.06 25.29
N GLN A 40 -14.75 2.74 25.26
CA GLN A 40 -15.48 2.04 26.32
C GLN A 40 -14.79 2.15 27.68
N VAL A 41 -13.47 1.97 27.72
CA VAL A 41 -12.70 2.05 28.98
C VAL A 41 -12.68 3.49 29.50
N LYS A 42 -12.63 4.49 28.62
CA LYS A 42 -12.72 5.91 28.99
C LYS A 42 -13.93 6.21 29.85
N ALA A 43 -15.10 5.68 29.48
CA ALA A 43 -16.36 5.89 30.21
C ALA A 43 -16.31 5.37 31.66
N HIS A 44 -15.37 4.45 31.97
CA HIS A 44 -15.23 3.85 33.30
C HIS A 44 -14.13 4.51 34.14
N TRP A 45 -13.23 5.29 33.54
CA TRP A 45 -12.06 5.89 34.19
C TRP A 45 -12.18 7.41 34.39
N GLU A 46 -13.41 7.95 34.40
CA GLU A 46 -13.68 9.35 34.74
C GLU A 46 -13.25 9.64 36.19
N GLY A 47 -12.34 10.60 36.39
CA GLY A 47 -11.77 10.96 37.70
C GLY A 47 -10.24 11.02 37.72
N ALA A 48 -9.61 10.56 38.81
CA ALA A 48 -8.18 10.72 39.09
C ALA A 48 -7.21 10.12 38.04
N GLY A 49 -7.68 9.17 37.22
CA GLY A 49 -6.89 8.54 36.13
C GLY A 49 -7.12 9.15 34.74
N ALA A 50 -8.05 10.09 34.59
CA ALA A 50 -8.49 10.59 33.28
C ALA A 50 -7.37 11.24 32.47
N GLY A 51 -6.44 11.94 33.11
CA GLY A 51 -5.32 12.61 32.43
C GLY A 51 -4.34 11.62 31.78
N ALA A 52 -3.96 10.56 32.50
CA ALA A 52 -3.07 9.53 31.96
C ALA A 52 -3.73 8.76 30.82
N PHE A 53 -5.03 8.46 30.94
CA PHE A 53 -5.78 7.79 29.88
C PHE A 53 -5.94 8.67 28.64
N GLN A 54 -6.21 9.97 28.81
CA GLN A 54 -6.31 10.91 27.70
C GLN A 54 -4.99 11.03 26.93
N ASN A 55 -3.85 11.00 27.64
CA ASN A 55 -2.53 10.97 26.99
C ASN A 55 -2.31 9.70 26.16
N VAL A 56 -2.67 8.54 26.70
CA VAL A 56 -2.58 7.25 25.96
C VAL A 56 -3.53 7.26 24.76
N GLN A 57 -4.74 7.78 24.91
CA GLN A 57 -5.70 7.93 23.81
C GLN A 57 -5.13 8.81 22.69
N ASN A 58 -4.60 9.97 23.03
CA ASN A 58 -4.03 10.88 22.04
C ASN A 58 -2.82 10.26 21.33
N ALA A 59 -1.90 9.66 22.08
CA ALA A 59 -0.73 8.99 21.53
C ALA A 59 -1.12 7.83 20.59
N TRP A 60 -2.11 7.04 21.00
CA TRP A 60 -2.66 5.97 20.18
C TRP A 60 -3.26 6.49 18.87
N THR A 61 -4.11 7.51 18.92
CA THR A 61 -4.72 8.08 17.70
C THR A 61 -3.66 8.61 16.73
N VAL A 62 -2.61 9.26 17.24
CA VAL A 62 -1.50 9.75 16.41
C VAL A 62 -0.75 8.58 15.76
N GLN A 63 -0.37 7.56 16.53
CA GLN A 63 0.35 6.39 16.00
C GLN A 63 -0.50 5.59 15.01
N ALA A 64 -1.80 5.43 15.27
CA ALA A 64 -2.72 4.76 14.37
C ALA A 64 -2.85 5.49 13.03
N LYS A 65 -2.91 6.83 13.06
CA LYS A 65 -2.94 7.66 11.85
C LYS A 65 -1.63 7.54 11.07
N ASP A 66 -0.49 7.64 11.74
CA ASP A 66 0.83 7.53 11.11
C ASP A 66 1.02 6.17 10.42
N LEU A 67 0.62 5.09 11.09
CA LEU A 67 0.65 3.74 10.52
C LEU A 67 -0.23 3.62 9.27
N VAL A 68 -1.42 4.22 9.29
CA VAL A 68 -2.32 4.25 8.12
C VAL A 68 -1.71 5.03 6.96
N ASP A 69 -1.14 6.20 7.24
CA ASP A 69 -0.52 7.07 6.24
C ASP A 69 0.68 6.35 5.59
N ILE A 70 1.52 5.63 6.36
CA ILE A 70 2.62 4.81 5.84
C ILE A 70 2.12 3.70 4.89
N LEU A 71 1.02 3.02 5.24
CA LEU A 71 0.45 1.96 4.40
C LEU A 71 -0.13 2.51 3.10
N ASP A 72 -0.77 3.67 3.16
CA ASP A 72 -1.29 4.35 1.97
C ASP A 72 -0.14 4.81 1.06
N HIS A 73 0.95 5.37 1.61
CA HIS A 73 2.17 5.69 0.86
C HIS A 73 2.84 4.46 0.25
N PHE A 74 2.93 3.36 1.00
CA PHE A 74 3.53 2.12 0.51
C PHE A 74 2.75 1.55 -0.69
N ARG A 75 1.41 1.62 -0.64
CA ARG A 75 0.55 1.26 -1.76
C ARG A 75 0.78 2.15 -2.98
N GLU A 76 0.84 3.47 -2.79
CA GLU A 76 1.08 4.40 -3.88
C GLU A 76 2.42 4.13 -4.56
N ASN A 77 3.47 3.87 -3.78
CA ASN A 77 4.78 3.49 -4.30
C ASN A 77 4.74 2.17 -5.08
N LEU A 78 4.03 1.16 -4.58
CA LEU A 78 3.85 -0.12 -5.30
C LEU A 78 3.13 0.07 -6.64
N ILE A 79 2.03 0.83 -6.67
CA ILE A 79 1.27 1.09 -7.90
C ILE A 79 2.08 1.95 -8.87
N SER A 80 2.82 2.95 -8.37
CA SER A 80 3.68 3.80 -9.18
C SER A 80 4.78 2.98 -9.85
N ASN A 81 5.44 2.10 -9.09
CA ASN A 81 6.46 1.20 -9.63
C ASN A 81 5.88 0.26 -10.70
N ASP A 82 4.71 -0.33 -10.45
CA ASP A 82 4.05 -1.22 -11.42
C ASP A 82 3.71 -0.52 -12.75
N LYS A 83 3.17 0.71 -12.66
CA LYS A 83 2.91 1.56 -13.83
C LYS A 83 4.18 1.92 -14.58
N GLN A 84 5.26 2.23 -13.86
CA GLN A 84 6.54 2.60 -14.46
C GLN A 84 7.16 1.41 -15.22
N TYR A 85 7.17 0.21 -14.62
CA TYR A 85 7.61 -1.02 -15.29
C TYR A 85 6.80 -1.32 -16.55
N THR A 86 5.47 -1.15 -16.50
CA THR A 86 4.60 -1.38 -17.66
C THR A 86 4.86 -0.35 -18.78
N SER A 87 5.08 0.92 -18.42
CA SER A 87 5.35 2.00 -19.36
C SER A 87 6.70 1.82 -20.07
N ASP A 88 7.76 1.48 -19.33
CA ASP A 88 9.10 1.26 -19.88
C ASP A 88 9.14 0.07 -20.85
N ASP A 89 8.33 -0.96 -20.57
CA ASP A 89 8.18 -2.13 -21.44
C ASP A 89 7.44 -1.80 -22.74
N GLN A 90 6.30 -1.09 -22.65
CA GLN A 90 5.58 -0.62 -23.83
C GLN A 90 6.48 0.23 -24.74
N MET A 91 7.25 1.14 -24.14
CA MET A 91 8.17 1.99 -24.89
C MET A 91 9.28 1.20 -25.58
N SER A 92 9.86 0.20 -24.91
CA SER A 92 10.89 -0.68 -25.47
C SER A 92 10.35 -1.57 -26.59
N SER A 93 9.16 -2.13 -26.41
CA SER A 93 8.46 -2.93 -27.43
C SER A 93 8.13 -2.08 -28.67
N ASP A 94 7.65 -0.85 -28.49
CA ASP A 94 7.35 0.07 -29.59
C ASP A 94 8.62 0.48 -30.35
N LEU A 95 9.72 0.72 -29.65
CA LEU A 95 11.02 1.02 -30.26
C LEU A 95 11.55 -0.18 -31.06
N LEU A 96 11.48 -1.39 -30.50
CA LEU A 96 11.88 -2.62 -31.18
C LEU A 96 11.01 -2.91 -32.40
N SER A 97 9.69 -2.73 -32.29
CA SER A 97 8.74 -2.87 -33.40
C SER A 97 9.10 -1.91 -34.54
N LYS A 98 9.31 -0.62 -34.23
CA LYS A 98 9.74 0.39 -35.20
C LYS A 98 11.08 0.03 -35.86
N TYR A 99 12.06 -0.40 -35.07
CA TYR A 99 13.37 -0.78 -35.58
C TYR A 99 13.31 -2.02 -36.49
N SER A 100 12.54 -3.04 -36.09
CA SER A 100 12.33 -4.25 -36.90
C SER A 100 11.60 -3.96 -38.21
N ALA A 101 10.60 -3.06 -38.19
CA ALA A 101 9.89 -2.62 -39.38
C ALA A 101 10.81 -1.86 -40.37
N GLN A 102 11.77 -1.09 -39.86
CA GLN A 102 12.77 -0.40 -40.67
C GLN A 102 13.83 -1.36 -41.26
N MET A 103 14.18 -2.42 -40.55
CA MET A 103 15.16 -3.42 -40.97
C MET A 103 14.57 -4.52 -41.89
N GLY A 104 13.28 -4.82 -41.75
CA GLY A 104 12.56 -5.79 -42.59
C GLY A 104 11.90 -5.18 -43.84
N GLY A 105 11.98 -3.87 -44.02
CA GLY A 105 11.43 -3.12 -45.15
C GLY A 105 12.39 -2.93 -46.34
N LYS A 106 13.41 -3.79 -46.51
CA LYS A 106 14.30 -3.82 -47.67
C LYS A 106 14.35 -5.21 -48.29
#